data_AF-A0AAW1PZ48-F1
#
_entry.id   AF-A0AAW1PZ48-F1
#
_cell.length_a   1.000
_cell.length_b   1.000
_cell.length_c   1.000
_cell.angle_alpha   90.00
_cell.angle_beta   90.00
_cell.angle_gamma   90.00
#
_symmetry.space_group_name_H-M   'P 1'
#
loop_
_entity.id
_entity.type
_entity.pdbx_description
1 polymer ?
#
loop_
_entity_poly.entity_id
_entity_poly.type
_entity_poly.pdbx_seq_one_letter_code
_entity_poly.pdbx_strand_id
1 'polypeptide(L)'
;MSALRGKSEPKTGNSVQNVSGRNKRPSKYKPIEPSKLDDLVKHHPKVYRPLSQTALDHLNEQDSVKLVFFNREDIWVHVQGVDHEEDTVCGCIQTKCTKLEGLQIGQLVSFKKEHIVEVQEDSDSDDDDY
;
A
#
# COMPACT_ATOMS: atom_id res chain seq x y z
N MET A 1 -60.04 -1.88 -37.54
CA MET A 1 -60.86 -2.42 -36.44
C MET A 1 -60.06 -3.51 -35.74
N SER A 2 -60.04 -3.43 -34.41
CA SER A 2 -59.76 -4.48 -33.41
C SER A 2 -58.34 -5.07 -33.25
N ALA A 3 -57.92 -5.00 -31.99
CA ALA A 3 -56.67 -5.43 -31.36
C ALA A 3 -56.57 -6.95 -31.15
N LEU A 4 -55.41 -7.44 -30.70
CA LEU A 4 -55.31 -8.29 -29.49
C LEU A 4 -53.85 -8.46 -29.00
N ARG A 5 -53.76 -8.29 -27.68
CA ARG A 5 -52.66 -8.39 -26.72
C ARG A 5 -52.24 -9.86 -26.50
N GLY A 6 -50.94 -10.14 -26.36
CA GLY A 6 -50.44 -11.47 -26.01
C GLY A 6 -48.97 -11.48 -25.61
N LYS A 7 -48.72 -11.63 -24.30
CA LYS A 7 -47.43 -11.76 -23.60
C LYS A 7 -46.62 -12.98 -24.11
N SER A 8 -45.28 -12.93 -24.00
CA SER A 8 -44.40 -14.00 -23.44
C SER A 8 -42.91 -13.68 -23.65
N GLU A 9 -42.23 -13.17 -22.60
CA GLU A 9 -40.87 -13.60 -22.27
C GLU A 9 -40.99 -15.01 -21.65
N PRO A 10 -40.01 -15.94 -21.77
CA PRO A 10 -38.85 -15.87 -20.87
C PRO A 10 -37.53 -16.54 -21.33
N LYS A 11 -36.48 -16.19 -20.57
CA LYS A 11 -35.32 -17.02 -20.19
C LYS A 11 -34.29 -17.32 -21.28
N THR A 12 -33.40 -16.36 -21.51
CA THR A 12 -31.98 -16.70 -21.68
C THR A 12 -31.37 -16.75 -20.29
N GLY A 13 -31.10 -17.96 -19.82
CA GLY A 13 -30.40 -18.19 -18.57
C GLY A 13 -28.96 -17.73 -18.68
N ASN A 14 -28.53 -16.87 -17.76
CA ASN A 14 -27.15 -16.88 -17.29
C ASN A 14 -27.18 -17.39 -15.85
N SER A 15 -26.88 -18.68 -15.72
CA SER A 15 -26.54 -19.30 -14.45
C SER A 15 -25.36 -18.58 -13.81
N VAL A 16 -25.58 -18.25 -12.56
CA VAL A 16 -24.67 -17.86 -11.49
C VAL A 16 -23.27 -18.49 -11.62
N GLN A 17 -22.23 -17.66 -11.75
CA GLN A 17 -20.95 -17.95 -11.14
C GLN A 17 -20.77 -17.04 -9.93
N ASN A 18 -21.05 -17.65 -8.79
CA ASN A 18 -20.67 -17.22 -7.47
C ASN A 18 -19.12 -17.09 -7.46
N VAL A 19 -18.59 -15.89 -7.24
CA VAL A 19 -17.25 -15.74 -6.66
C VAL A 19 -17.42 -15.03 -5.34
N SER A 20 -17.39 -15.86 -4.32
CA SER A 20 -17.03 -15.60 -2.94
C SER A 20 -16.09 -14.41 -2.77
N GLY A 21 -16.27 -13.74 -1.63
CA GLY A 21 -15.60 -12.50 -1.26
C GLY A 21 -14.10 -12.45 -1.54
N ARG A 22 -13.66 -11.26 -1.91
CA ARG A 22 -12.30 -10.75 -1.74
C ARG A 22 -12.37 -9.26 -1.99
N ASN A 23 -12.01 -8.49 -0.99
CA ASN A 23 -11.81 -7.06 -1.18
C ASN A 23 -10.85 -6.84 -2.35
N LYS A 24 -11.38 -6.21 -3.39
CA LYS A 24 -10.77 -5.15 -4.19
C LYS A 24 -9.24 -5.12 -4.13
N ARG A 25 -8.56 -5.76 -5.11
CA ARG A 25 -7.40 -5.07 -5.70
C ARG A 25 -7.94 -3.75 -6.24
N PRO A 26 -7.55 -2.59 -5.70
CA PRO A 26 -8.21 -1.38 -6.10
C PRO A 26 -7.58 -0.94 -7.42
N SER A 27 -8.30 -1.06 -8.53
CA SER A 27 -7.86 -0.69 -9.89
C SER A 27 -7.31 0.74 -10.04
N LYS A 28 -7.44 1.56 -8.99
CA LYS A 28 -6.95 2.94 -8.89
C LYS A 28 -5.54 3.07 -8.31
N TYR A 29 -5.01 2.03 -7.65
CA TYR A 29 -3.72 2.09 -6.96
C TYR A 29 -2.64 1.44 -7.82
N LYS A 30 -1.52 2.14 -7.97
CA LYS A 30 -0.34 1.62 -8.66
C LYS A 30 0.44 0.73 -7.69
N PRO A 31 0.68 -0.56 -8.01
CA PRO A 31 1.58 -1.37 -7.22
C PRO A 31 3.00 -0.81 -7.30
N ILE A 32 3.65 -0.68 -6.15
CA ILE A 32 5.06 -0.31 -6.04
C ILE A 32 5.78 -1.39 -5.23
N GLU A 33 7.05 -1.61 -5.55
CA GLU A 33 7.89 -2.60 -4.87
C GLU A 33 9.14 -1.88 -4.33
N PRO A 34 9.04 -1.28 -3.13
CA PRO A 34 10.20 -0.69 -2.46
C PRO A 34 11.24 -1.76 -2.08
N SER A 35 12.37 -1.33 -1.54
CA SER A 35 13.33 -2.28 -0.98
C SER A 35 12.70 -3.08 0.16
N LYS A 36 13.08 -4.35 0.25
CA LYS A 36 12.67 -5.21 1.36
C LYS A 36 13.35 -4.74 2.65
N LEU A 37 12.63 -4.81 3.76
CA LEU A 37 13.16 -4.49 5.07
C LEU A 37 14.43 -5.29 5.42
N ASP A 38 14.45 -6.60 5.16
CA ASP A 38 15.63 -7.45 5.40
C ASP A 38 16.88 -6.96 4.66
N ASP A 39 16.73 -6.48 3.43
CA ASP A 39 17.85 -5.96 2.63
C ASP A 39 18.38 -4.65 3.23
N LEU A 40 17.47 -3.76 3.60
CA LEU A 40 17.79 -2.48 4.23
C LEU A 40 18.48 -2.68 5.59
N VAL A 41 17.97 -3.56 6.44
CA VAL A 41 18.58 -3.86 7.74
C VAL A 41 19.93 -4.54 7.56
N LYS A 42 20.08 -5.44 6.59
CA LYS A 42 21.36 -6.12 6.31
C LYS A 42 22.44 -5.15 5.85
N HIS A 43 22.11 -4.21 4.97
CA HIS A 43 23.08 -3.27 4.40
C HIS A 43 23.26 -2.00 5.25
N HIS A 44 22.26 -1.62 6.04
CA HIS A 44 22.21 -0.39 6.83
C HIS A 44 21.58 -0.61 8.22
N PRO A 45 22.15 -1.50 9.06
CA PRO A 45 21.54 -1.92 10.34
C PRO A 45 21.45 -0.81 11.38
N LYS A 46 22.23 0.27 11.22
CA LYS A 46 22.19 1.44 12.12
C LYS A 46 21.00 2.34 11.85
N VAL A 47 20.58 2.44 10.58
CA VAL A 47 19.57 3.40 10.11
C VAL A 47 18.18 2.77 10.10
N TYR A 48 18.06 1.51 9.66
CA TYR A 48 16.78 0.84 9.52
C TYR A 48 16.59 -0.24 10.57
N ARG A 49 15.37 -0.29 11.12
CA ARG A 49 14.95 -1.37 12.00
C ARG A 49 13.70 -2.07 11.45
N PRO A 50 13.57 -3.37 11.74
CA PRO A 50 12.34 -4.07 11.49
C PRO A 50 11.22 -3.50 12.36
N LEU A 51 10.10 -3.17 11.73
CA LEU A 51 8.88 -2.83 12.44
C LEU A 51 8.42 -4.07 13.23
N SER A 52 7.95 -3.88 14.46
CA SER A 52 7.37 -5.00 15.21
C SER A 52 6.11 -5.52 14.51
N GLN A 53 5.86 -6.84 14.59
CA GLN A 53 4.65 -7.44 14.03
C GLN A 53 3.38 -6.77 14.58
N THR A 54 3.36 -6.44 15.87
CA THR A 54 2.26 -5.70 16.51
C THR A 54 2.03 -4.33 15.88
N ALA A 55 3.09 -3.59 15.53
CA ALA A 55 2.95 -2.31 14.84
C ALA A 55 2.39 -2.48 13.42
N LEU A 56 2.80 -3.52 12.70
CA LEU A 56 2.26 -3.86 11.38
C LEU A 56 0.79 -4.32 11.43
N ASP A 57 0.38 -4.95 12.52
CA ASP A 57 -0.99 -5.38 12.75
C ASP A 57 -1.91 -4.25 13.23
N HIS A 58 -1.36 -3.23 13.87
CA HIS A 58 -2.10 -2.04 14.32
C HIS A 58 -2.08 -0.88 13.31
N LEU A 59 -1.44 -1.09 12.15
CA LEU A 59 -1.41 -0.10 11.09
C LEU A 59 -2.83 0.22 10.61
N ASN A 60 -3.17 1.51 10.60
CA ASN A 60 -4.51 2.01 10.33
C ASN A 60 -4.49 3.20 9.35
N GLU A 61 -5.67 3.64 8.91
CA GLU A 61 -5.87 4.69 7.90
C GLU A 61 -5.45 6.11 8.36
N GLN A 62 -4.93 6.27 9.58
CA GLN A 62 -4.39 7.55 10.07
C GLN A 62 -2.86 7.55 10.11
N ASP A 63 -2.22 6.40 9.89
CA ASP A 63 -0.78 6.27 9.95
C ASP A 63 -0.11 6.81 8.69
N SER A 64 1.16 7.16 8.83
CA SER A 64 2.06 7.47 7.72
C SER A 64 3.26 6.55 7.81
N VAL A 65 3.57 5.89 6.70
CA VAL A 65 4.67 4.93 6.63
C VAL A 65 5.75 5.43 5.69
N LYS A 66 6.99 5.15 6.06
CA LYS A 66 8.15 5.46 5.24
C LYS A 66 8.57 4.23 4.44
N LEU A 67 8.71 4.40 3.13
CA LEU A 67 9.19 3.38 2.21
C LEU A 67 10.53 3.82 1.66
N VAL A 68 11.48 2.91 1.55
CA VAL A 68 12.81 3.18 1.01
C VAL A 68 13.03 2.31 -0.21
N PHE A 69 13.57 2.90 -1.27
CA PHE A 69 13.87 2.21 -2.52
C PHE A 69 15.37 1.95 -2.66
N PHE A 70 15.73 1.07 -3.59
CA PHE A 70 17.11 0.61 -3.76
C PHE A 70 18.09 1.73 -4.13
N ASN A 71 17.58 2.81 -4.74
CA ASN A 71 18.32 4.03 -5.05
C ASN A 71 18.55 4.96 -3.83
N ARG A 72 18.22 4.49 -2.62
CA ARG A 72 18.21 5.23 -1.35
C ARG A 72 17.34 6.48 -1.37
N GLU A 73 16.32 6.51 -2.22
CA GLU A 73 15.24 7.47 -2.03
C GLU A 73 14.19 6.88 -1.12
N ASP A 74 13.66 7.74 -0.26
CA ASP A 74 12.53 7.44 0.58
C ASP A 74 11.31 8.26 0.19
N ILE A 75 10.14 7.68 0.46
CA ILE A 75 8.86 8.36 0.32
C ILE A 75 8.03 8.14 1.57
N TRP A 76 7.23 9.14 1.92
CA TRP A 76 6.16 9.00 2.89
C TRP A 76 4.87 8.67 2.17
N VAL A 77 4.15 7.70 2.72
CA VAL A 77 2.85 7.28 2.22
C VAL A 77 1.85 7.34 3.38
N HIS A 78 0.79 8.13 3.19
CA HIS A 78 -0.35 8.13 4.10
C HIS A 78 -1.20 6.90 3.83
N VAL A 79 -1.43 6.09 4.86
CA VAL A 79 -2.22 4.87 4.74
C VAL A 79 -3.68 5.24 4.51
N GLN A 80 -4.30 4.64 3.50
CA GLN A 80 -5.74 4.79 3.21
C GLN A 80 -6.49 3.46 3.32
N GLY A 81 -5.78 2.37 3.57
CA GLY A 81 -6.39 1.06 3.77
C GLY A 81 -5.33 0.00 3.98
N VAL A 82 -5.67 -0.99 4.80
CA VAL A 82 -4.81 -2.15 5.09
C VAL A 82 -5.62 -3.41 4.83
N ASP A 83 -5.09 -4.26 3.96
CA ASP A 83 -5.57 -5.61 3.73
C ASP A 83 -4.70 -6.57 4.54
N HIS A 84 -5.24 -7.08 5.65
CA HIS A 84 -4.54 -8.00 6.54
C HIS A 84 -4.52 -9.44 6.00
N GLU A 85 -5.42 -9.82 5.09
CA GLU A 85 -5.41 -11.16 4.51
C GLU A 85 -4.28 -11.31 3.49
N GLU A 86 -4.01 -10.24 2.74
CA GLU A 86 -2.98 -10.20 1.70
C GLU A 86 -1.72 -9.43 2.13
N ASP A 87 -1.59 -9.03 3.40
CA ASP A 87 -0.50 -8.19 3.92
C ASP A 87 -0.17 -6.98 3.04
N THR A 88 -1.21 -6.34 2.50
CA THR A 88 -1.08 -5.26 1.52
C THR A 88 -1.57 -3.95 2.12
N VAL A 89 -0.76 -2.91 2.00
CA VAL A 89 -1.09 -1.56 2.43
C VAL A 89 -1.34 -0.71 1.19
N CYS A 90 -2.42 0.04 1.24
CA CYS A 90 -2.82 1.00 0.23
C CYS A 90 -2.70 2.40 0.82
N GLY A 91 -2.17 3.34 0.05
CA GLY A 91 -1.99 4.70 0.54
C GLY A 91 -1.74 5.72 -0.54
N CYS A 92 -1.49 6.95 -0.11
CA CYS A 92 -1.27 8.10 -0.96
C CYS A 92 0.11 8.69 -0.69
N ILE A 93 0.91 8.89 -1.76
CA ILE A 93 2.25 9.47 -1.65
C ILE A 93 2.15 10.92 -1.14
N GLN A 94 2.87 11.21 -0.07
CA GLN A 94 2.93 12.54 0.54
C GLN A 94 4.20 13.33 0.15
N THR A 95 5.31 12.66 -0.15
CA THR A 95 6.56 13.33 -0.52
C THR A 95 6.96 13.10 -1.97
N LYS A 96 7.69 14.07 -2.54
CA LYS A 96 8.18 13.98 -3.91
C LYS A 96 9.32 12.96 -3.97
N CYS A 97 9.20 11.99 -4.86
CA CYS A 97 10.32 11.15 -5.27
C CYS A 97 10.92 11.71 -6.55
N THR A 98 12.23 11.93 -6.59
CA THR A 98 12.89 12.64 -7.70
C THR A 98 13.53 11.71 -8.73
N LYS A 99 14.01 10.54 -8.31
CA LYS A 99 14.69 9.59 -9.20
C LYS A 99 13.81 8.40 -9.56
N LEU A 100 12.64 8.22 -8.94
CA LEU A 100 11.64 7.23 -9.38
C LEU A 100 10.66 7.85 -10.36
N GLU A 101 10.92 7.60 -11.64
CA GLU A 101 10.03 8.04 -12.71
C GLU A 101 8.61 7.45 -12.52
N GLY A 102 7.61 8.33 -12.53
CA GLY A 102 6.21 7.94 -12.45
C GLY A 102 5.67 7.69 -11.04
N LEU A 103 6.37 8.13 -9.99
CA LEU A 103 5.80 8.38 -8.66
C LEU A 103 5.61 9.88 -8.43
N GLN A 104 4.40 10.28 -8.07
CA GLN A 104 4.02 11.68 -7.87
C GLN A 104 3.33 11.86 -6.52
N ILE A 105 3.45 13.05 -5.92
CA ILE A 105 2.65 13.41 -4.74
C ILE A 105 1.17 13.29 -5.09
N GLY A 106 0.37 12.73 -4.18
CA GLY A 106 -1.05 12.49 -4.39
C GLY A 106 -1.38 11.19 -5.14
N GLN A 107 -0.36 10.45 -5.59
CA GLN A 107 -0.57 9.19 -6.28
C GLN A 107 -0.97 8.08 -5.32
N LEU A 108 -2.02 7.35 -5.69
CA LEU A 108 -2.49 6.18 -4.97
C LEU A 108 -1.59 4.98 -5.29
N VAL A 109 -1.01 4.38 -4.25
CA VAL A 109 -0.06 3.26 -4.37
C VAL A 109 -0.40 2.12 -3.42
N SER A 110 -0.02 0.92 -3.83
CA SER A 110 -0.12 -0.28 -2.99
C SER A 110 1.22 -1.00 -2.88
N PHE A 111 1.53 -1.52 -1.70
CA PHE A 111 2.78 -2.19 -1.37
C PHE A 111 2.55 -3.24 -0.26
N LYS A 112 3.47 -4.19 -0.12
CA LYS A 112 3.41 -5.19 0.96
C LYS A 112 3.94 -4.62 2.28
N LYS A 113 3.40 -5.11 3.41
CA LYS A 113 3.85 -4.74 4.76
C LYS A 113 5.35 -4.98 4.99
N GLU A 114 5.94 -6.00 4.35
CA GLU A 114 7.38 -6.32 4.45
C GLU A 114 8.32 -5.21 3.92
N HIS A 115 7.79 -4.20 3.23
CA HIS A 115 8.54 -3.04 2.73
C HIS A 115 8.49 -1.83 3.65
N ILE A 116 7.68 -1.88 4.71
CA ILE A 116 7.58 -0.80 5.69
C ILE A 116 8.77 -0.90 6.63
N VAL A 117 9.49 0.21 6.79
CA VAL A 117 10.66 0.26 7.66
C VAL A 117 10.50 1.30 8.74
N GLU A 118 11.07 1.02 9.91
CA GLU A 118 11.35 2.05 10.90
C GLU A 118 12.68 2.71 10.53
N VAL A 119 12.68 4.03 10.37
CA VAL A 119 13.92 4.79 10.27
C VAL A 119 14.25 5.29 11.66
N GLN A 120 15.35 4.81 12.22
CA GLN A 120 15.94 5.46 13.37
C GLN A 120 16.53 6.76 12.85
N GLU A 121 15.95 7.88 13.23
CA GLU A 121 16.68 9.14 13.17
C GLU A 121 17.90 8.94 14.05
N ASP A 122 19.11 9.07 13.48
CA ASP A 122 20.31 9.25 14.26
C ASP A 122 20.05 10.50 15.12
N SER A 123 19.63 10.29 16.37
CA SER A 123 19.78 11.27 17.42
C SER A 123 21.26 11.41 17.73
N ASP A 124 22.07 11.77 16.74
CA ASP A 124 23.25 12.59 16.96
C ASP A 124 22.71 14.00 17.30
N SER A 125 22.07 14.11 18.47
CA SER A 125 22.31 15.29 19.29
C SER A 125 23.71 15.09 19.86
N ASP A 126 24.66 15.39 18.97
CA ASP A 126 26.01 15.82 19.28
C ASP A 126 25.86 17.02 20.22
N ASP A 127 25.77 16.72 21.52
CA ASP A 127 26.01 17.68 22.60
C ASP A 127 27.29 17.20 23.31
N ASP A 128 28.35 17.04 22.51
CA ASP A 128 29.73 17.17 22.96
C ASP A 128 30.05 18.67 22.98
N ASP A 129 29.83 19.34 24.11
CA ASP A 129 30.76 20.34 24.70
C ASP A 129 30.22 20.85 26.06
N TYR A 130 30.56 20.17 27.17
CA TYR A 130 30.69 20.82 28.50
C TYR A 130 31.59 20.06 29.49
#